data_AF-A0A4R1ZZG7-F1
#
_entry.id   AF-A0A4R1ZZG7-F1
#
_cell.length_a   1.000
_cell.length_b   1.000
_cell.length_c   1.000
_cell.angle_alpha   90.00
_cell.angle_beta   90.00
_cell.angle_gamma   90.00
#
_symmetry.space_group_name_H-M   'P 1'
#
loop_
_entity.id
_entity.type
_entity.pdbx_description
1 polymer ?
#
loop_
_entity_poly.entity_id
_entity_poly.type
_entity_poly.pdbx_seq_one_letter_code
_entity_poly.pdbx_strand_id
1 'polypeptide(L)'
;MREMECWEQHGFALFPRAVTHFYALRYLLWVKELPVDQPYDIHHQYLWDIRMYEPVYQAFSEILGTTELWAHLCPGEPAPVKGGICLQQSVQVPVNHWSIANIGDLFIYNAKACSVDLDGLPDYSWLPISYFPAVPDNRSMLKERMRSWTASRNQAYLSTRGNKLLGSERW
;
A
#
# COMPACT_ATOMS: atom_id res chain seq x y z
N MET A 1 1.06 -3.01 19.96
CA MET A 1 0.44 -4.05 20.83
C MET A 1 -1.05 -4.13 20.56
N ARG A 2 -1.80 -3.01 20.64
CA ARG A 2 -3.24 -2.98 20.32
C ARG A 2 -3.56 -3.32 18.86
N GLU A 3 -2.67 -2.96 17.95
CA GLU A 3 -2.82 -3.15 16.50
C GLU A 3 -2.80 -4.64 16.15
N MET A 4 -1.85 -5.38 16.70
CA MET A 4 -1.72 -6.81 16.47
C MET A 4 -2.78 -7.63 17.19
N GLU A 5 -3.21 -7.22 18.39
CA GLU A 5 -4.38 -7.82 19.05
C GLU A 5 -5.63 -7.68 18.17
N CYS A 6 -5.86 -6.50 17.59
CA CYS A 6 -6.96 -6.24 16.66
C CYS A 6 -6.84 -7.10 15.39
N TRP A 7 -5.63 -7.22 14.83
CA TRP A 7 -5.37 -8.08 13.68
C TRP A 7 -5.73 -9.54 13.95
N GLU A 8 -5.24 -10.09 15.05
CA GLU A 8 -5.49 -11.49 15.44
C GLU A 8 -6.97 -11.78 15.68
N GLN A 9 -7.69 -10.82 16.27
CA GLN A 9 -9.11 -10.98 16.62
C GLN A 9 -10.06 -10.72 15.44
N HIS A 10 -9.73 -9.79 14.56
CA HIS A 10 -10.67 -9.25 13.58
C HIS A 10 -10.18 -9.31 12.13
N GLY A 11 -8.91 -9.62 11.89
CA GLY A 11 -8.33 -9.65 10.55
C GLY A 11 -8.10 -8.27 9.94
N PHE A 12 -8.07 -7.22 10.77
CA PHE A 12 -7.67 -5.87 10.37
C PHE A 12 -6.90 -5.16 11.48
N ALA A 13 -6.08 -4.18 11.10
CA ALA A 13 -5.35 -3.30 12.00
C ALA A 13 -5.29 -1.88 11.45
N LEU A 14 -5.32 -0.89 12.35
CA LEU A 14 -5.11 0.51 12.03
C LEU A 14 -3.81 0.98 12.68
N PHE A 15 -2.87 1.44 11.86
CA PHE A 15 -1.58 1.96 12.27
C PHE A 15 -1.62 3.50 12.20
N PRO A 16 -1.72 4.19 13.35
CA PRO A 16 -1.89 5.63 13.35
C PRO A 16 -0.61 6.36 12.92
N ARG A 17 -0.76 7.42 12.13
CA ARG A 17 0.35 8.27 11.63
C ARG A 17 1.45 7.46 10.94
N ALA A 18 1.08 6.39 10.25
CA ALA A 18 2.00 5.56 9.47
C ALA A 18 2.70 6.35 8.37
N VAL A 19 2.09 7.43 7.88
CA VAL A 19 2.63 8.34 6.89
C VAL A 19 2.44 9.78 7.37
N THR A 20 3.42 10.65 7.14
CA THR A 20 3.25 12.07 7.46
C THR A 20 2.24 12.71 6.51
N HIS A 21 1.51 13.72 7.00
CA HIS A 21 0.59 14.52 6.18
C HIS A 21 1.21 15.01 4.88
N PHE A 22 2.50 15.35 4.90
CA PHE A 22 3.25 15.78 3.71
C PHE A 22 3.15 14.77 2.57
N TYR A 23 3.43 13.48 2.82
CA TYR A 23 3.36 12.46 1.77
C TYR A 23 1.94 12.21 1.28
N ALA A 24 0.97 12.17 2.19
CA ALA A 24 -0.45 12.00 1.85
C ALA A 24 -0.97 13.16 0.98
N LEU A 25 -0.64 14.40 1.35
CA LEU A 25 -1.04 15.60 0.60
C LEU A 25 -0.35 15.69 -0.77
N ARG A 26 0.92 15.33 -0.90
CA ARG A 26 1.58 15.28 -2.21
C ARG A 26 0.90 14.30 -3.16
N TYR A 27 0.52 13.12 -2.67
CA TYR A 27 -0.23 12.15 -3.47
C TYR A 27 -1.59 12.72 -3.89
N LEU A 28 -2.35 13.29 -2.95
CA LEU A 28 -3.64 13.91 -3.26
C LEU A 28 -3.54 15.03 -4.28
N LEU A 29 -2.53 15.90 -4.18
CA LEU A 29 -2.30 16.96 -5.16
C LEU A 29 -2.04 16.38 -6.55
N TRP A 30 -1.13 15.41 -6.64
CA TRP A 30 -0.84 14.73 -7.90
C TRP A 30 -2.08 14.09 -8.52
N VAL A 31 -2.86 13.34 -7.74
CA VAL A 31 -4.06 12.66 -8.23
C VAL A 31 -5.13 13.63 -8.72
N LYS A 32 -5.31 14.77 -8.04
CA LYS A 32 -6.26 15.81 -8.45
C LYS A 32 -5.86 16.52 -9.76
N GLU A 33 -4.59 16.47 -10.13
CA GLU A 33 -4.07 17.04 -11.36
C GLU A 33 -4.14 16.07 -12.54
N LEU A 34 -4.44 14.79 -12.30
CA LEU A 34 -4.57 13.81 -13.38
C LEU A 34 -5.86 14.04 -14.19
N PRO A 35 -5.81 13.93 -15.53
CA PRO A 35 -7.01 13.86 -16.36
C PRO A 35 -7.93 12.73 -15.90
N VAL A 36 -9.24 12.94 -15.97
CA VAL A 36 -10.29 11.99 -15.52
C VAL A 36 -10.11 10.59 -16.12
N ASP A 37 -9.63 10.51 -17.36
CA ASP A 37 -9.48 9.25 -18.11
C ASP A 37 -8.06 8.65 -18.05
N GLN A 38 -7.14 9.25 -17.29
CA GLN A 38 -5.77 8.76 -17.20
C GLN A 38 -5.61 7.74 -16.06
N PRO A 39 -5.16 6.50 -16.35
CA PRO A 39 -4.85 5.54 -15.30
C PRO A 39 -3.67 6.02 -14.45
N TYR A 40 -3.75 5.77 -13.14
CA TYR A 40 -2.67 6.08 -12.21
C TYR A 40 -1.38 5.36 -12.60
N ASP A 41 -0.28 6.11 -12.70
CA ASP A 41 1.04 5.52 -12.84
C ASP A 41 1.49 4.96 -11.49
N ILE A 42 1.35 3.65 -11.30
CA ILE A 42 1.74 2.94 -10.08
C ILE A 42 3.24 3.09 -9.74
N HIS A 43 4.05 3.57 -10.69
CA HIS A 43 5.48 3.81 -10.54
C HIS A 43 5.86 5.27 -10.27
N HIS A 44 4.87 6.16 -10.09
CA HIS A 44 5.13 7.55 -9.72
C HIS A 44 5.91 7.68 -8.40
N GLN A 45 6.81 8.69 -8.32
CA GLN A 45 7.69 8.89 -7.16
C GLN A 45 6.91 8.98 -5.84
N TYR A 46 5.75 9.63 -5.84
CA TYR A 46 4.98 9.84 -4.60
C TYR A 46 4.45 8.53 -4.01
N LEU A 47 4.11 7.56 -4.87
CA LEU A 47 3.73 6.22 -4.42
C LEU A 47 4.93 5.46 -3.86
N TRP A 48 6.06 5.52 -4.56
CA TRP A 48 7.27 4.83 -4.12
C TRP A 48 7.85 5.40 -2.84
N ASP A 49 7.77 6.72 -2.62
CA ASP A 49 8.18 7.34 -1.35
C ASP A 49 7.38 6.78 -0.18
N ILE A 50 6.06 6.62 -0.34
CA ILE A 50 5.18 6.03 0.68
C ILE A 50 5.49 4.54 0.84
N ARG A 51 5.70 3.80 -0.27
CA ARG A 51 6.05 2.38 -0.20
C ARG A 51 7.38 2.13 0.53
N MET A 52 8.36 2.99 0.30
CA MET A 52 9.66 2.87 0.96
C MET A 52 9.64 3.41 2.40
N TYR A 53 8.58 4.09 2.83
CA TYR A 53 8.51 4.72 4.14
C TYR A 53 8.53 3.68 5.26
N GLU A 54 9.42 3.87 6.24
CA GLU A 54 9.69 2.87 7.30
C GLU A 54 8.44 2.37 8.02
N PRO A 55 7.56 3.25 8.55
CA PRO A 55 6.43 2.78 9.34
C PRO A 55 5.43 1.95 8.52
N VAL A 56 5.26 2.29 7.23
CA VAL A 56 4.42 1.50 6.31
C VAL A 56 5.03 0.11 6.11
N TYR A 57 6.32 0.07 5.82
CA TYR A 57 7.03 -1.19 5.63
C TYR A 57 6.99 -2.08 6.88
N GLN A 58 7.25 -1.52 8.05
CA GLN A 58 7.22 -2.24 9.33
C GLN A 58 5.81 -2.78 9.64
N ALA A 59 4.76 -1.99 9.42
CA ALA A 59 3.39 -2.43 9.64
C ALA A 59 3.05 -3.66 8.77
N PHE A 60 3.40 -3.65 7.48
CA PHE A 60 3.21 -4.82 6.63
C PHE A 60 4.10 -6.00 7.03
N SER A 61 5.34 -5.74 7.44
CA SER A 61 6.26 -6.79 7.89
C SER A 61 5.75 -7.51 9.14
N GLU A 62 5.17 -6.76 10.08
CA GLU A 62 4.57 -7.29 11.31
C GLU A 62 3.33 -8.14 10.97
N ILE A 63 2.43 -7.60 10.14
CA ILE A 63 1.18 -8.28 9.74
C ILE A 63 1.45 -9.57 8.94
N LEU A 64 2.43 -9.54 8.04
CA LEU A 64 2.77 -10.68 7.18
C LEU A 64 3.77 -11.64 7.83
N GLY A 65 4.32 -11.30 8.99
CA GLY A 65 5.28 -12.12 9.73
C GLY A 65 6.62 -12.33 9.00
N THR A 66 6.99 -11.44 8.07
CA THR A 66 8.25 -11.51 7.33
C THR A 66 8.70 -10.13 6.87
N THR A 67 10.02 -9.92 6.84
CA THR A 67 10.64 -8.72 6.27
C THR A 67 10.81 -8.82 4.75
N GLU A 68 10.76 -10.03 4.19
CA GLU A 68 10.95 -10.22 2.76
C GLU A 68 9.65 -9.92 2.01
N LEU A 69 9.47 -8.67 1.61
CA LEU A 69 8.21 -8.17 1.05
C LEU A 69 8.38 -7.69 -0.38
N TRP A 70 7.35 -7.89 -1.20
CA TRP A 70 7.17 -7.20 -2.47
C TRP A 70 5.96 -6.28 -2.40
N ALA A 71 6.09 -5.11 -3.03
CA ALA A 71 4.98 -4.21 -3.26
C ALA A 71 3.98 -4.86 -4.23
N HIS A 72 2.67 -4.81 -3.96
CA HIS A 72 1.66 -5.16 -4.95
C HIS A 72 1.56 -4.08 -6.02
N LEU A 73 1.76 -4.46 -7.28
CA LEU A 73 1.86 -3.61 -8.46
C LEU A 73 0.86 -4.02 -9.55
N CYS A 74 0.58 -5.32 -9.68
CA CYS A 74 -0.21 -5.85 -10.79
C CYS A 74 -1.38 -6.72 -10.30
N PRO A 75 -2.56 -6.70 -10.95
CA PRO A 75 -3.72 -7.50 -10.53
C PRO A 75 -3.49 -9.02 -10.43
N GLY A 76 -2.47 -9.56 -11.11
CA GLY A 76 -2.11 -10.98 -11.04
C GLY A 76 -1.28 -11.38 -9.82
N GLU A 77 -0.89 -10.42 -8.98
CA GLU A 77 -0.06 -10.67 -7.82
C GLU A 77 -0.89 -11.06 -6.59
N PRO A 78 -0.36 -11.94 -5.72
CA PRO A 78 -1.12 -12.37 -4.55
C PRO A 78 -1.21 -11.25 -3.52
N ALA A 79 -2.39 -10.63 -3.36
CA ALA A 79 -2.66 -9.65 -2.29
C ALA A 79 -3.86 -10.06 -1.42
N PRO A 80 -3.75 -11.17 -0.66
CA PRO A 80 -4.80 -11.54 0.31
C PRO A 80 -4.88 -10.53 1.47
N VAL A 81 -3.77 -9.86 1.78
CA VAL A 81 -3.72 -8.71 2.69
C VAL A 81 -3.64 -7.45 1.85
N LYS A 82 -4.55 -6.53 2.13
CA LYS A 82 -4.65 -5.23 1.45
C LYS A 82 -4.44 -4.12 2.46
N GLY A 83 -4.07 -2.93 1.97
CA GLY A 83 -4.06 -1.75 2.81
C GLY A 83 -4.39 -0.47 2.06
N GLY A 84 -4.61 0.57 2.86
CA GLY A 84 -4.90 1.92 2.39
C GLY A 84 -4.39 2.97 3.35
N ILE A 85 -3.74 4.00 2.82
CA ILE A 85 -3.43 5.22 3.59
C ILE A 85 -4.64 6.14 3.53
N CYS A 86 -5.16 6.55 4.68
CA CYS A 86 -6.23 7.53 4.74
C CYS A 86 -5.71 8.89 4.27
N LEU A 87 -6.46 9.54 3.39
CA LEU A 87 -6.10 10.81 2.76
C LEU A 87 -6.99 11.97 3.23
N GLN A 88 -8.11 11.69 3.91
CA GLN A 88 -9.00 12.71 4.45
C GLN A 88 -8.71 12.97 5.92
N GLN A 89 -9.17 14.12 6.43
CA GLN A 89 -9.00 14.46 7.85
C GLN A 89 -9.51 13.34 8.78
N SER A 90 -10.65 12.75 8.43
CA SER A 90 -11.29 11.68 9.21
C SER A 90 -12.22 10.88 8.29
N VAL A 91 -12.11 9.54 8.31
CA VAL A 91 -12.92 8.61 7.53
C VAL A 91 -13.42 7.49 8.42
N GLN A 92 -14.70 7.17 8.31
CA GLN A 92 -15.25 5.99 8.98
C GLN A 92 -14.83 4.72 8.24
N VAL A 93 -14.10 3.85 8.93
CA VAL A 93 -13.73 2.54 8.38
C VAL A 93 -14.94 1.62 8.52
N PRO A 94 -15.34 0.88 7.46
CA PRO A 94 -16.53 0.02 7.48
C PRO A 94 -16.27 -1.29 8.24
N VAL A 95 -15.87 -1.19 9.51
CA VAL A 95 -15.60 -2.30 10.42
C VAL A 95 -16.32 -2.07 11.75
N ASN A 96 -16.64 -3.17 12.45
CA ASN A 96 -17.44 -3.13 13.68
C ASN A 96 -16.68 -2.55 14.89
N HIS A 97 -15.35 -2.41 14.82
CA HIS A 97 -14.48 -1.91 15.89
C HIS A 97 -13.45 -0.94 15.32
N TRP A 98 -13.19 0.17 16.04
CA TRP A 98 -12.35 1.30 15.58
C TRP A 98 -12.93 2.01 14.35
N SER A 99 -13.74 3.03 14.64
CA SER A 99 -14.64 3.62 13.66
C SER A 99 -14.04 4.80 12.89
N ILE A 100 -12.79 5.21 13.12
CA ILE A 100 -12.24 6.43 12.51
C ILE A 100 -10.76 6.26 12.18
N ALA A 101 -10.41 6.47 10.91
CA ALA A 101 -9.05 6.66 10.43
C ALA A 101 -8.83 8.14 10.08
N ASN A 102 -7.67 8.69 10.41
CA ASN A 102 -7.29 10.06 10.10
C ASN A 102 -6.22 10.07 9.01
N ILE A 103 -6.03 11.22 8.36
CA ILE A 103 -5.03 11.40 7.30
C ILE A 103 -3.65 10.89 7.75
N GLY A 104 -3.04 10.05 6.91
CA GLY A 104 -1.75 9.41 7.18
C GLY A 104 -1.82 8.12 7.99
N ASP A 105 -2.99 7.75 8.53
CA ASP A 105 -3.20 6.44 9.15
C ASP A 105 -3.20 5.36 8.06
N LEU A 106 -2.58 4.21 8.36
CA LEU A 106 -2.57 3.03 7.49
C LEU A 106 -3.55 2.00 8.02
N PHE A 107 -4.56 1.67 7.23
CA PHE A 107 -5.46 0.56 7.49
C PHE A 107 -4.99 -0.66 6.71
N ILE A 108 -4.80 -1.79 7.40
CA ILE A 108 -4.43 -3.08 6.79
C ILE A 108 -5.52 -4.10 7.13
N TYR A 109 -5.96 -4.88 6.15
CA TYR A 109 -7.00 -5.88 6.34
C TYR A 109 -6.76 -7.13 5.49
N ASN A 110 -7.20 -8.27 6.01
CA ASN A 110 -7.27 -9.51 5.25
C ASN A 110 -8.54 -9.50 4.40
N ALA A 111 -8.39 -9.41 3.07
CA ALA A 111 -9.50 -9.33 2.13
C ALA A 111 -10.39 -10.59 2.11
N LYS A 112 -9.93 -11.71 2.69
CA LYS A 112 -10.74 -12.92 2.87
C LYS A 112 -11.56 -12.92 4.16
N ALA A 113 -11.09 -12.20 5.19
CA ALA A 113 -11.75 -12.14 6.49
C ALA A 113 -12.66 -10.89 6.63
N CYS A 114 -12.25 -9.80 5.99
CA CYS A 114 -12.94 -8.51 5.99
C CYS A 114 -13.36 -8.16 4.57
N SER A 115 -14.68 -8.13 4.31
CA SER A 115 -15.24 -7.62 3.06
C SER A 115 -15.28 -6.09 3.09
N VAL A 116 -14.10 -5.47 3.11
CA VAL A 116 -13.94 -4.02 3.04
C VAL A 116 -13.69 -3.63 1.58
N ASP A 117 -14.51 -2.71 1.08
CA ASP A 117 -14.29 -2.08 -0.21
C ASP A 117 -13.75 -0.66 0.00
N LEU A 118 -12.42 -0.52 0.02
CA LEU A 118 -11.78 0.80 0.05
C LEU A 118 -11.87 1.52 -1.30
N ASP A 119 -12.14 0.78 -2.38
CA ASP A 119 -12.19 1.27 -3.76
C ASP A 119 -13.61 1.74 -4.15
N GLY A 120 -14.64 1.30 -3.42
CA GLY A 120 -16.06 1.62 -3.64
C GLY A 120 -16.53 3.00 -3.18
N LEU A 121 -15.64 3.84 -2.64
CA LEU A 121 -15.95 5.21 -2.22
C LEU A 121 -15.31 6.23 -3.19
N PRO A 122 -16.09 7.09 -3.87
CA PRO A 122 -15.62 7.95 -4.96
C PRO A 122 -14.71 9.13 -4.55
N ASP A 123 -14.18 9.14 -3.32
CA ASP A 123 -13.79 10.40 -2.66
C ASP A 123 -12.27 10.59 -2.49
N TYR A 124 -11.44 9.83 -3.21
CA TYR A 124 -9.97 9.81 -3.00
C TYR A 124 -9.60 9.63 -1.52
N SER A 125 -10.43 8.90 -0.77
CA SER A 125 -10.29 8.81 0.68
C SER A 125 -9.14 7.91 1.11
N TRP A 126 -8.76 6.98 0.23
CA TRP A 126 -7.75 5.99 0.48
C TRP A 126 -6.76 5.96 -0.68
N LEU A 127 -5.47 5.95 -0.35
CA LEU A 127 -4.40 5.56 -1.27
C LEU A 127 -4.19 4.05 -1.13
N PRO A 128 -4.49 3.24 -2.15
CA PRO A 128 -4.24 1.80 -2.08
C PRO A 128 -2.75 1.49 -1.95
N ILE A 129 -2.38 0.74 -0.91
CA ILE A 129 -1.02 0.25 -0.70
C ILE A 129 -1.08 -1.13 -0.08
N SER A 130 -0.53 -2.13 -0.76
CA SER A 130 -0.59 -3.53 -0.32
C SER A 130 0.74 -4.20 -0.61
N TYR A 131 1.24 -5.00 0.32
CA TYR A 131 2.43 -5.85 0.16
C TYR A 131 2.06 -7.32 0.26
N PHE A 132 2.98 -8.16 -0.20
CA PHE A 132 2.92 -9.60 -0.03
C PHE A 132 4.33 -10.17 0.16
N PRO A 133 4.47 -11.40 0.71
CA PRO A 133 5.78 -12.04 0.83
C PRO A 133 6.48 -12.13 -0.52
N ALA A 134 7.77 -11.80 -0.56
CA ALA A 134 8.58 -11.86 -1.77
C ALA A 134 8.62 -13.28 -2.32
N VAL A 135 8.53 -13.41 -3.65
CA VAL A 135 8.58 -14.71 -4.35
C VAL A 135 9.69 -14.71 -5.41
N PRO A 136 10.97 -14.57 -5.01
CA PRO A 136 12.09 -14.36 -5.93
C PRO A 136 12.27 -15.48 -6.97
N ASP A 137 11.80 -16.69 -6.67
CA ASP A 137 11.86 -17.83 -7.58
C ASP A 137 10.78 -17.80 -8.67
N ASN A 138 9.75 -16.95 -8.53
CA ASN A 138 8.73 -16.76 -9.55
C ASN A 138 9.22 -15.83 -10.68
N ARG A 139 9.99 -16.39 -11.60
CA ARG A 139 10.58 -15.67 -12.74
C ARG A 139 9.54 -14.99 -13.63
N SER A 140 8.35 -15.58 -13.80
CA SER A 140 7.30 -14.99 -14.64
C SER A 140 6.80 -13.69 -14.05
N MET A 141 6.46 -13.71 -12.75
CA MET A 141 6.01 -12.52 -12.02
C MET A 141 7.09 -11.44 -11.99
N LEU A 142 8.35 -11.81 -11.70
CA LEU A 142 9.45 -10.85 -11.75
C LEU A 142 9.59 -10.20 -13.13
N LYS A 143 9.47 -10.99 -14.22
CA LYS A 143 9.53 -10.47 -15.59
C LYS A 143 8.39 -9.51 -15.90
N GLU A 144 7.19 -9.72 -15.35
CA GLU A 144 6.06 -8.80 -15.51
C GLU A 144 6.27 -7.50 -14.74
N ARG A 145 6.74 -7.59 -13.49
CA ARG A 145 7.09 -6.42 -12.66
C ARG A 145 8.14 -5.55 -13.34
N MET A 146 9.21 -6.17 -13.87
CA MET A 146 10.25 -5.43 -14.59
C MET A 146 9.72 -4.81 -15.88
N ARG A 147 8.85 -5.52 -16.62
CA ARG A 147 8.21 -4.94 -17.82
C ARG A 147 7.37 -3.73 -17.46
N SER A 148 6.53 -3.81 -16.43
CA SER A 148 5.74 -2.69 -15.91
C SER A 148 6.64 -1.50 -15.52
N TRP A 149 7.70 -1.77 -14.76
CA TRP A 149 8.68 -0.76 -14.35
C TRP A 149 9.30 -0.04 -15.54
N THR A 150 9.80 -0.79 -16.54
CA THR A 150 10.43 -0.21 -17.74
C THR A 150 9.46 0.54 -18.65
N ALA A 151 8.17 0.19 -18.62
CA ALA A 151 7.15 0.84 -19.43
C ALA A 151 6.65 2.16 -18.83
N SER A 152 6.85 2.37 -17.53
CA SER A 152 6.50 3.64 -16.89
C SER A 152 7.36 4.78 -17.42
N ARG A 153 6.70 5.92 -17.68
CA ARG A 153 7.36 7.17 -18.07
C ARG A 153 8.01 7.85 -16.86
N ASN A 154 7.58 7.51 -15.65
CA ASN A 154 8.09 8.05 -14.41
C ASN A 154 8.91 6.96 -13.69
N GLN A 155 10.21 6.92 -13.97
CA GLN A 155 11.12 6.06 -13.22
C GLN A 155 11.40 6.69 -11.86
N ALA A 156 10.63 6.30 -10.84
CA ALA A 156 10.90 6.74 -9.48
C ALA A 156 12.34 6.38 -9.06
N TYR A 157 12.95 7.28 -8.30
CA TYR A 157 14.15 6.97 -7.54
C TYR A 157 13.82 5.93 -6.48
N LEU A 158 14.48 4.77 -6.56
CA LEU A 158 14.36 3.67 -5.61
C LEU A 158 15.57 3.64 -4.68
N SER A 159 15.31 3.69 -3.38
CA SER A 159 16.29 3.28 -2.37
C SER A 159 16.55 1.77 -2.46
N THR A 160 17.52 1.26 -1.70
CA THR A 160 17.73 -0.19 -1.51
C THR A 160 16.44 -0.92 -1.14
N ARG A 161 15.62 -0.35 -0.25
CA ARG A 161 14.29 -0.92 0.08
C ARG A 161 13.36 -0.90 -1.12
N GLY A 162 13.35 0.19 -1.90
CA GLY A 162 12.56 0.30 -3.12
C GLY A 162 12.90 -0.80 -4.12
N ASN A 163 14.19 -1.07 -4.33
CA ASN A 163 14.64 -2.14 -5.22
C ASN A 163 14.21 -3.52 -4.73
N LYS A 164 14.32 -3.79 -3.42
CA LYS A 164 13.84 -5.05 -2.83
C LYS A 164 12.31 -5.18 -2.93
N LEU A 165 11.56 -4.12 -2.64
CA LEU A 165 10.09 -4.09 -2.78
C LEU A 165 9.66 -4.25 -4.25
N LEU A 166 10.42 -3.73 -5.21
CA LEU A 166 10.20 -3.94 -6.64
C LEU A 166 10.54 -5.37 -7.06
N GLY A 167 11.46 -6.03 -6.37
CA GLY A 167 12.03 -7.33 -6.71
C GLY A 167 13.22 -7.25 -7.66
N SER A 168 13.75 -6.04 -7.93
CA SER A 168 14.98 -5.86 -8.72
C SER A 168 16.24 -6.27 -7.94
N GLU A 169 16.18 -6.23 -6.61
CA GLU A 169 17.20 -6.75 -5.71
C GLU A 169 16.64 -7.91 -4.85
N ARG A 170 17.53 -8.82 -4.44
CA ARG A 170 17.19 -9.89 -3.50
C ARG A 170 17.16 -9.37 -2.06
N TRP A 171 16.37 -10.03 -1.22
CA TRP A 171 16.28 -9.73 0.20
C TRP A 171 17.54 -10.12 0.96
#